data_AF-A0A926CRB5-F1
#
_entry.id   AF-A0A926CRB5-F1
#
_cell.length_a   1.000
_cell.length_b   1.000
_cell.length_c   1.000
_cell.angle_alpha   90.00
_cell.angle_beta   90.00
_cell.angle_gamma   90.00
#
_symmetry.space_group_name_H-M   'P 1'
#
loop_
_entity.id
_entity.type
_entity.pdbx_description
1 polymer ?
#
loop_
_entity_poly.entity_id
_entity_poly.type
_entity_poly.pdbx_seq_one_letter_code
_entity_poly.pdbx_strand_id
1 'polypeptide(L)'
;MKTRDSDRITFDLVAQAQALFKQQVTDPVVLQHVQEMNRLLTHWQVRTPVLVASWLLVIVRNELIPDNELATRFGNRALQIARLACKLIFTDIASDTVRRGSPKAAYADLVR
;
A
#
# COMPACT_ATOMS: atom_id res chain seq x y z
N MET A 1 33.10 1.55 1.15
CA MET A 1 32.41 1.83 -0.12
C MET A 1 31.24 0.84 -0.33
N LYS A 2 30.21 0.87 0.54
CA LYS A 2 29.08 -0.11 0.56
C LYS A 2 27.68 0.53 0.36
N THR A 3 27.60 1.86 0.29
CA THR A 3 26.33 2.61 0.31
C THR A 3 25.65 2.70 -1.05
N ARG A 4 26.42 2.92 -2.14
CA ARG A 4 25.85 3.12 -3.50
C ARG A 4 25.02 1.95 -4.02
N ASP A 5 25.42 0.71 -3.73
CA ASP A 5 24.69 -0.47 -4.22
C ASP A 5 23.38 -0.68 -3.44
N SER A 6 23.37 -0.38 -2.14
CA SER A 6 22.17 -0.45 -1.29
C SER A 6 21.12 0.61 -1.67
N ASP A 7 21.58 1.80 -2.03
CA ASP A 7 20.71 2.91 -2.44
C ASP A 7 20.06 2.63 -3.80
N ARG A 8 20.80 2.02 -4.73
CA ARG A 8 20.29 1.59 -6.03
C ARG A 8 19.20 0.52 -5.91
N ILE A 9 19.44 -0.51 -5.10
CA ILE A 9 18.46 -1.57 -4.84
C ILE A 9 17.17 -0.98 -4.22
N THR A 10 17.32 0.01 -3.33
CA THR A 10 16.19 0.71 -2.71
C THR A 10 15.35 1.47 -3.74
N PHE A 11 16.00 2.22 -4.63
CA PHE A 11 15.32 2.96 -5.69
C PHE A 11 14.58 2.02 -6.65
N ASP A 12 15.24 0.94 -7.08
CA ASP A 12 14.68 -0.03 -8.01
C ASP A 12 13.43 -0.73 -7.46
N LEU A 13 13.43 -1.09 -6.16
CA LEU A 13 12.26 -1.70 -5.51
C LEU A 13 11.06 -0.75 -5.46
N VAL A 14 11.29 0.53 -5.18
CA VAL A 14 10.21 1.53 -5.15
C VAL A 14 9.65 1.75 -6.56
N ALA A 15 10.53 1.87 -7.57
CA ALA A 15 10.13 2.02 -8.96
C ALA A 15 9.31 0.81 -9.46
N GLN A 16 9.74 -0.41 -9.13
CA GLN A 16 9.02 -1.64 -9.47
C GLN A 16 7.64 -1.71 -8.80
N ALA A 17 7.55 -1.35 -7.51
CA ALA A 17 6.28 -1.33 -6.79
C ALA A 17 5.31 -0.29 -7.38
N GLN A 18 5.81 0.89 -7.76
CA GLN A 18 5.03 1.91 -8.43
C GLN A 18 4.53 1.45 -9.80
N ALA A 19 5.39 0.82 -10.60
CA ALA A 19 5.02 0.29 -11.91
C ALA A 19 3.94 -0.78 -11.79
N LEU A 20 4.10 -1.71 -10.85
CA LEU A 20 3.12 -2.76 -10.57
C LEU A 20 1.77 -2.15 -10.15
N PHE A 21 1.77 -1.17 -9.25
CA PHE A 21 0.56 -0.48 -8.83
C PHE A 21 -0.19 0.17 -10.00
N LYS A 22 0.53 0.90 -10.88
CA LYS A 22 -0.06 1.52 -12.07
C LYS A 22 -0.57 0.53 -13.11
N GLN A 23 -0.05 -0.70 -13.13
CA GLN A 23 -0.54 -1.77 -13.99
C GLN A 23 -1.84 -2.39 -13.46
N GLN A 24 -1.99 -2.47 -12.13
CA GLN A 24 -3.12 -3.14 -11.49
C GLN A 24 -4.29 -2.19 -11.15
N VAL A 25 -4.01 -0.89 -11.01
CA VAL A 25 -4.99 0.11 -10.58
C VAL A 25 -5.17 1.17 -11.65
N THR A 26 -6.41 1.33 -12.12
CA THR A 26 -6.78 2.28 -13.18
C THR A 26 -7.57 3.49 -12.69
N ASP A 27 -8.13 3.43 -11.47
CA ASP A 27 -8.90 4.53 -10.89
C ASP A 27 -7.99 5.75 -10.64
N PRO A 28 -8.26 6.90 -11.32
CA PRO A 28 -7.42 8.08 -11.20
C PRO A 28 -7.40 8.67 -9.78
N VAL A 29 -8.48 8.54 -9.01
CA VAL A 29 -8.56 9.03 -7.63
C VAL A 29 -7.65 8.22 -6.72
N VAL A 30 -7.70 6.89 -6.85
CA VAL A 30 -6.83 5.98 -6.09
C VAL A 30 -5.37 6.17 -6.47
N LEU A 31 -5.08 6.33 -7.77
CA LEU A 31 -3.74 6.61 -8.26
C LEU A 31 -3.18 7.89 -7.64
N GLN A 32 -3.96 8.98 -7.66
CA GLN A 32 -3.56 10.26 -7.07
C GLN A 32 -3.36 10.16 -5.55
N HIS A 33 -4.27 9.49 -4.84
CA HIS A 33 -4.18 9.33 -3.40
C HIS A 33 -2.91 8.59 -2.97
N VAL A 34 -2.58 7.47 -3.62
CA VAL A 34 -1.38 6.69 -3.30
C VAL A 34 -0.11 7.46 -3.68
N GLN A 35 -0.12 8.24 -4.77
CA GLN A 35 0.99 9.13 -5.13
C GLN A 35 1.24 10.18 -4.06
N GLU A 36 0.20 10.86 -3.58
CA GLU A 36 0.33 11.90 -2.56
C GLU A 36 0.78 11.33 -1.21
N MET A 37 0.24 10.18 -0.82
CA MET A 37 0.71 9.44 0.37
C MET A 37 2.21 9.13 0.27
N ASN A 38 2.66 8.59 -0.87
CA ASN A 38 4.09 8.29 -1.07
C ASN A 38 4.96 9.54 -1.11
N ARG A 39 4.45 10.67 -1.62
CA ARG A 39 5.14 11.97 -1.57
C ARG A 39 5.41 12.40 -0.13
N LEU A 40 4.41 12.32 0.75
CA LEU A 40 4.53 12.64 2.17
C LEU A 40 5.50 11.69 2.89
N LEU A 41 5.37 10.38 2.66
CA LEU A 41 6.25 9.38 3.26
C LEU A 41 7.72 9.57 2.84
N THR A 42 7.96 9.94 1.57
CA THR A 42 9.30 10.25 1.07
C THR A 42 9.85 11.51 1.75
N HIS A 43 9.02 12.53 1.94
CA HIS A 43 9.40 13.75 2.66
C HIS A 43 9.80 13.46 4.12
N TRP A 44 9.11 12.52 4.78
CA TRP A 44 9.46 12.06 6.13
C TRP A 44 10.64 11.08 6.18
N GLN A 45 11.28 10.79 5.05
CA GLN A 45 12.44 9.89 4.97
C GLN A 45 12.16 8.52 5.58
N VAL A 46 10.94 8.00 5.41
CA VAL A 46 10.61 6.67 5.93
C VAL A 46 11.43 5.60 5.22
N ARG A 47 11.62 4.47 5.90
CA ARG A 47 12.42 3.35 5.37
C ARG A 47 11.77 2.76 4.12
N THR A 48 12.60 2.27 3.19
CA THR A 48 12.19 1.64 1.92
C THR A 48 11.04 0.64 2.03
N PRO A 49 11.01 -0.29 3.01
CA PRO A 49 9.91 -1.26 3.11
C PRO A 49 8.55 -0.60 3.33
N VAL A 50 8.51 0.59 3.96
CA VAL A 50 7.28 1.37 4.16
C VAL A 50 6.83 2.01 2.85
N LEU A 51 7.75 2.60 2.09
CA LEU A 51 7.46 3.17 0.76
C LEU A 51 6.96 2.11 -0.21
N VAL A 52 7.59 0.93 -0.22
CA VAL A 52 7.12 -0.20 -1.04
C VAL A 52 5.73 -0.65 -0.57
N ALA A 53 5.52 -0.80 0.74
CA ALA A 53 4.23 -1.19 1.29
C ALA A 53 3.09 -0.21 0.95
N SER A 54 3.35 1.10 0.93
CA SER A 54 2.34 2.10 0.55
C SER A 54 1.89 1.97 -0.90
N TRP A 55 2.79 1.59 -1.83
CA TRP A 55 2.40 1.26 -3.20
C TRP A 55 1.60 -0.05 -3.31
N LEU A 56 1.98 -1.06 -2.51
CA LEU A 56 1.31 -2.37 -2.54
C LEU A 56 -0.03 -2.40 -1.80
N LEU A 57 -0.38 -1.34 -1.06
CA LEU A 57 -1.53 -1.33 -0.15
C LEU A 57 -2.85 -1.70 -0.85
N VAL A 58 -3.12 -1.12 -2.02
CA VAL A 58 -4.35 -1.40 -2.78
C VAL A 58 -4.34 -2.79 -3.40
N ILE A 59 -3.17 -3.25 -3.86
CA ILE A 59 -2.98 -4.60 -4.42
C ILE A 59 -3.27 -5.65 -3.36
N VAL A 60 -2.68 -5.48 -2.17
CA VAL A 60 -2.84 -6.39 -1.03
C VAL A 60 -4.26 -6.33 -0.48
N ARG A 61 -4.86 -5.13 -0.40
CA ARG A 61 -6.23 -4.95 0.10
C ARG A 61 -7.27 -5.67 -0.75
N ASN A 62 -7.11 -5.62 -2.07
CA ASN A 62 -8.06 -6.22 -3.01
C ASN A 62 -7.60 -7.59 -3.51
N GLU A 63 -6.54 -8.15 -2.92
CA GLU A 63 -5.99 -9.47 -3.25
C GLU A 63 -5.71 -9.64 -4.75
N LEU A 64 -5.24 -8.57 -5.41
CA LEU A 64 -5.02 -8.56 -6.87
C LEU A 64 -3.85 -9.45 -7.28
N ILE A 65 -2.91 -9.71 -6.36
CA ILE A 65 -1.73 -10.54 -6.59
C ILE A 65 -1.53 -11.43 -5.34
N PRO A 66 -1.19 -12.73 -5.51
CA PRO A 66 -0.90 -13.63 -4.41
C PRO A 66 0.25 -13.16 -3.49
N ASP A 67 0.09 -13.38 -2.18
CA ASP A 67 1.06 -12.97 -1.16
C ASP A 67 2.46 -13.59 -1.36
N ASN A 68 2.53 -14.84 -1.79
CA ASN A 68 3.81 -15.51 -2.07
C ASN A 68 4.59 -14.82 -3.20
N GLU A 69 3.89 -14.33 -4.21
CA GLU A 69 4.47 -13.61 -5.33
C GLU A 69 4.96 -12.22 -4.89
N LEU A 70 4.14 -11.50 -4.13
CA LEU A 70 4.52 -10.19 -3.56
C LEU A 70 5.70 -10.30 -2.59
N ALA A 71 5.72 -11.32 -1.73
CA ALA A 71 6.81 -11.59 -0.80
C ALA A 71 8.11 -11.93 -1.53
N THR A 72 8.03 -12.72 -2.60
CA THR A 72 9.19 -13.06 -3.43
C THR A 72 9.77 -11.83 -4.12
N ARG A 73 8.92 -10.94 -4.65
CA ARG A 73 9.35 -9.76 -5.40
C ARG A 73 9.85 -8.61 -4.51
N PHE A 74 9.16 -8.33 -3.40
CA PHE A 74 9.38 -7.11 -2.61
C PHE A 74 9.86 -7.37 -1.17
N GLY A 75 9.99 -8.65 -0.80
CA GLY A 75 10.37 -9.09 0.53
C GLY A 75 9.21 -9.15 1.52
N ASN A 76 9.29 -10.11 2.44
CA ASN A 76 8.27 -10.35 3.47
C ASN A 76 7.93 -9.12 4.31
N ARG A 77 8.91 -8.26 4.59
CA ARG A 77 8.72 -7.08 5.46
C ARG A 77 7.77 -6.06 4.84
N ALA A 78 7.89 -5.77 3.54
CA ALA A 78 7.01 -4.83 2.87
C ALA A 78 5.58 -5.37 2.81
N LEU A 79 5.42 -6.66 2.50
CA LEU A 79 4.11 -7.33 2.50
C LEU A 79 3.45 -7.30 3.88
N GLN A 80 4.19 -7.62 4.94
CA GLN A 80 3.67 -7.59 6.32
C GLN A 80 3.22 -6.18 6.73
N ILE A 81 3.97 -5.14 6.36
CA ILE A 81 3.60 -3.74 6.63
C ILE A 81 2.31 -3.39 5.86
N ALA A 82 2.21 -3.76 4.58
CA ALA A 82 1.01 -3.51 3.78
C ALA A 82 -0.22 -4.22 4.37
N ARG A 83 -0.09 -5.49 4.73
CA ARG A 83 -1.16 -6.28 5.39
C ARG A 83 -1.58 -5.67 6.73
N LEU A 84 -0.62 -5.24 7.55
CA LEU A 84 -0.90 -4.59 8.82
C LEU A 84 -1.62 -3.26 8.62
N ALA A 85 -1.16 -2.43 7.68
CA ALA A 85 -1.81 -1.16 7.35
C ALA A 85 -3.26 -1.37 6.87
N CYS A 86 -3.50 -2.38 6.03
CA CYS A 86 -4.86 -2.75 5.61
C CYS A 86 -5.74 -3.08 6.83
N LYS A 87 -5.25 -3.95 7.73
CA LYS A 87 -5.97 -4.30 8.97
C LYS A 87 -6.26 -3.08 9.85
N LEU A 88 -5.29 -2.16 9.98
CA LEU A 88 -5.42 -0.96 10.80
C LEU A 88 -6.49 0.00 10.24
N ILE A 89 -6.51 0.22 8.93
CA ILE A 89 -7.57 0.98 8.24
C ILE A 89 -8.95 0.36 8.51
N PHE A 90 -9.05 -0.98 8.48
CA PHE A 90 -10.29 -1.67 8.80
C PHE A 90 -10.68 -1.57 10.27
N THR A 91 -9.76 -1.63 11.22
CA THR A 91 -10.09 -1.41 12.64
C THR A 91 -10.58 0.01 12.89
N ASP A 92 -10.09 1.00 12.14
CA ASP A 92 -10.57 2.39 12.26
C ASP A 92 -12.01 2.51 11.72
N ILE A 93 -12.30 1.96 10.54
CA ILE A 93 -13.66 1.90 9.96
C ILE A 93 -14.60 1.01 10.80
N ALA A 94 -14.10 -0.10 11.36
CA ALA A 94 -14.85 -0.96 12.28
C ALA A 94 -15.16 -0.23 13.59
N SER A 95 -14.23 0.57 14.11
CA SER A 95 -14.46 1.38 15.30
C SER A 95 -15.46 2.52 15.04
N ASP A 96 -15.43 3.14 13.86
CA ASP A 96 -16.39 4.17 13.46
C ASP A 96 -17.77 3.56 13.12
N THR A 97 -17.83 2.32 12.60
CA THR A 97 -19.09 1.58 12.38
C THR A 97 -19.68 0.94 13.64
N VAL A 98 -18.88 0.62 14.65
CA VAL A 98 -19.37 0.32 16.01
C VAL A 98 -19.94 1.59 16.65
N ARG A 99 -19.38 2.77 16.36
CA ARG A 99 -19.93 4.06 16.77
C ARG A 99 -21.18 4.50 15.99
N ARG A 100 -21.34 4.09 14.72
CA ARG A 100 -22.39 4.58 13.80
C ARG A 100 -23.45 3.55 13.37
N GLY A 101 -23.28 2.27 13.71
CA GLY A 101 -24.21 1.19 13.34
C GLY A 101 -23.98 0.65 11.92
N SER A 102 -23.74 -0.66 11.84
CA SER A 102 -23.71 -1.53 10.64
C SER A 102 -22.72 -1.16 9.50
N PRO A 103 -21.61 -1.92 9.35
CA PRO A 103 -20.64 -1.78 8.26
C PRO A 103 -21.20 -1.98 6.85
N LYS A 104 -22.35 -2.64 6.71
CA LYS A 104 -22.97 -2.94 5.41
C LYS A 104 -23.59 -1.71 4.74
N ALA A 105 -24.01 -0.70 5.51
CA ALA A 105 -24.62 0.50 4.95
C ALA A 105 -23.57 1.46 4.36
N ALA A 106 -22.44 1.64 5.04
CA ALA A 106 -21.42 2.61 4.65
C ALA A 106 -20.67 2.28 3.33
N TYR A 107 -20.59 1.01 2.96
CA TYR A 107 -19.91 0.59 1.72
C TYR A 107 -20.81 0.61 0.48
N ALA A 108 -22.14 0.48 0.64
CA ALA A 108 -23.08 0.48 -0.48
C ALA A 108 -23.16 1.84 -1.20
N ASP A 109 -22.84 2.93 -0.49
CA ASP A 109 -22.87 4.30 -1.02
C ASP A 109 -21.57 4.71 -1.74
N LEU A 110 -20.48 3.95 -1.58
CA LEU A 110 -19.17 4.25 -2.20
C LEU A 110 -18.95 3.59 -3.56
N VAL A 111 -19.86 2.71 -4.00
CA VAL A 111 -19.73 1.91 -5.24
C VAL A 111 -20.92 2.15 -6.19
N ARG A 112 -21.26 3.42 -6.46
CA ARG A 112 -22.21 3.77 -7.52
C ARG A 112 -21.58 4.66 -8.58
#